data_AF-U6MH17-F1
#
_entry.id   AF-U6MH17-F1
#
_cell.length_a   1.000
_cell.length_b   1.000
_cell.length_c   1.000
_cell.angle_alpha   90.00
_cell.angle_beta   90.00
_cell.angle_gamma   90.00
#
_symmetry.space_group_name_H-M   'P 1'
#
loop_
_entity.id
_entity.type
_entity.pdbx_description
1 polymer ?
#
loop_
_entity_poly.entity_id
_entity_poly.type
_entity_poly.pdbx_seq_one_letter_code
_entity_poly.pdbx_strand_id
1 'polypeptide(L)'
;MEIEGITNAHRRLLLRHLRLFNHGLWPENSYSDYMQRFQAAPLKREGMPWTEEEDKQLLQLAEKYDANFGDPWLYLSWELQRDSQDVHKRYISLVVEPRDAKRRCEFTLTKCLKPLFFSRHFKLLPSFLFLVPKTLNSSPDKPLEVPAPFRAL
;
A
#
# COMPACT_ATOMS: atom_id res chain seq x y z
N MET A 1 -28.26 17.16 8.07
CA MET A 1 -28.89 15.99 8.71
C MET A 1 -30.31 16.41 9.12
N GLU A 2 -31.30 16.08 8.31
CA GLU A 2 -32.72 16.32 8.63
C GLU A 2 -33.30 15.00 9.09
N ILE A 3 -33.61 14.92 10.39
CA ILE A 3 -34.21 13.74 11.00
C ILE A 3 -35.72 13.98 10.91
N GLU A 4 -36.43 13.16 10.14
CA GLU A 4 -37.88 13.24 9.99
C GLU A 4 -38.59 13.06 11.34
N GLY A 5 -39.64 13.86 11.59
CA GLY A 5 -40.45 13.80 12.82
C GLY A 5 -39.98 14.68 13.99
N ILE A 6 -38.86 15.39 13.87
CA ILE A 6 -38.40 16.33 14.90
C ILE A 6 -39.00 17.72 14.65
N THR A 7 -39.80 18.20 15.61
CA THR A 7 -40.28 19.59 15.61
C THR A 7 -39.13 20.56 15.88
N ASN A 8 -39.28 21.81 15.42
CA ASN A 8 -38.29 22.86 15.67
C ASN A 8 -37.99 23.09 17.16
N ALA A 9 -38.96 22.85 18.05
CA ALA A 9 -38.77 22.93 19.50
C ALA A 9 -37.86 21.80 20.02
N HIS A 10 -38.10 20.56 19.58
CA HIS A 10 -37.26 19.40 19.93
C HIS A 10 -35.83 19.56 19.40
N ARG A 11 -35.67 20.13 18.19
CA ARG A 11 -34.35 20.44 17.62
C ARG A 11 -33.55 21.40 18.49
N ARG A 12 -34.18 22.47 18.99
CA ARG A 12 -33.53 23.46 19.89
C ARG A 12 -33.14 22.84 21.23
N LEU A 13 -33.99 21.98 21.78
CA LEU A 13 -33.72 21.24 23.02
C LEU A 13 -32.53 20.29 22.87
N LEU A 14 -32.47 19.54 21.77
CA LEU A 14 -31.35 18.66 21.43
C LEU A 14 -30.05 19.45 21.26
N LEU A 15 -30.06 20.54 20.49
CA LEU A 15 -28.87 21.39 20.32
C LEU A 15 -28.38 21.99 21.64
N ARG A 16 -29.30 22.39 22.53
CA ARG A 16 -28.95 22.87 23.87
C ARG A 16 -28.31 21.78 24.71
N HIS A 17 -28.86 20.56 24.69
CA HIS A 17 -28.30 19.42 25.43
C HIS A 17 -26.95 18.98 24.85
N LEU A 18 -26.83 18.86 23.53
CA LEU A 18 -25.55 18.58 22.86
C LEU A 18 -24.50 19.62 23.26
N ARG A 19 -24.84 20.92 23.25
CA ARG A 19 -23.92 21.98 23.70
C ARG A 19 -23.56 21.91 25.20
N LEU A 20 -24.50 21.48 26.05
CA LEU A 20 -24.29 21.29 27.49
C LEU A 20 -23.44 20.06 27.83
N PHE A 21 -23.45 19.02 27.01
CA PHE A 21 -22.62 17.84 27.24
C PHE A 21 -21.32 17.87 26.41
N ASN A 22 -21.24 18.74 25.41
CA ASN A 22 -20.04 18.98 24.59
C ASN A 22 -19.10 20.05 25.17
N HIS A 23 -19.11 20.28 26.49
CA HIS A 23 -18.19 21.24 27.15
C HIS A 23 -16.68 20.89 27.02
N GLY A 24 -16.34 19.77 26.36
CA GLY A 24 -14.98 19.41 25.96
C GLY A 24 -14.84 18.98 24.49
N LEU A 25 -15.89 19.10 23.67
CA LEU A 25 -15.75 18.87 22.23
C LEU A 25 -15.22 20.15 21.60
N TRP A 26 -14.19 19.95 20.77
CA TRP A 26 -13.47 20.95 19.99
C TRP A 26 -14.42 22.02 19.41
N PRO A 27 -13.95 23.25 19.15
CA PRO A 27 -14.76 24.28 18.50
C PRO A 27 -15.39 23.72 17.20
N GLU A 28 -16.37 24.44 16.63
CA GLU A 28 -16.80 24.24 15.23
C GLU A 28 -15.64 24.59 14.29
N ASN A 29 -14.55 23.84 14.42
CA ASN A 29 -13.34 23.93 13.67
C ASN A 29 -13.71 23.50 12.27
N SER A 30 -13.39 24.36 11.31
CA SER A 30 -13.35 23.93 9.93
C SER A 30 -12.43 22.71 9.81
N TYR A 31 -12.65 21.87 8.80
CA TYR A 31 -11.76 20.72 8.55
C TYR A 31 -10.28 21.15 8.47
N SER A 32 -10.01 22.36 7.96
CA SER A 32 -8.70 23.01 7.95
C SER A 32 -8.12 23.24 9.35
N ASP A 33 -8.91 23.72 10.32
CA ASP A 33 -8.46 23.96 11.68
C ASP A 33 -8.14 22.64 12.41
N TYR A 34 -8.88 21.57 12.08
CA TYR A 34 -8.58 20.22 12.57
C TYR A 34 -7.23 19.74 12.01
N MET A 35 -7.03 19.82 10.69
CA MET A 35 -5.76 19.43 10.07
C MET A 35 -4.59 20.22 10.66
N GLN A 36 -4.69 21.55 10.77
CA GLN A 36 -3.59 22.37 11.29
C GLN A 36 -3.19 22.02 12.73
N ARG A 37 -4.15 21.59 13.56
CA ARG A 37 -3.90 21.25 14.97
C ARG A 37 -3.40 19.83 15.19
N PHE A 38 -3.79 18.91 14.33
CA PHE A 38 -3.50 17.48 14.47
C PHE A 38 -2.50 16.94 13.44
N GLN A 39 -2.04 17.78 12.53
CA GLN A 39 -0.96 17.44 11.61
C GLN A 39 0.31 17.17 12.43
N ALA A 40 0.83 15.96 12.29
CA ALA A 40 2.12 15.60 12.86
C ALA A 40 3.20 16.54 12.30
N ALA A 41 4.26 16.76 13.08
CA ALA A 41 5.43 17.45 12.57
C ALA A 41 5.94 16.75 11.29
N PRO A 42 6.41 17.50 10.28
CA PRO A 42 6.96 16.90 9.07
C PRO A 42 8.13 15.98 9.44
N LEU A 43 8.26 14.90 8.69
CA LEU A 43 9.30 13.92 8.93
C LEU A 43 10.66 14.55 8.61
N LYS A 44 11.67 14.35 9.47
CA LYS A 44 12.96 15.07 9.37
C LYS A 44 13.66 14.89 8.03
N ARG A 45 13.45 13.75 7.37
CA ARG A 45 14.13 13.35 6.12
C ARG A 45 13.16 13.19 4.96
N GLU A 46 11.96 13.74 5.08
CA GLU A 46 10.96 13.70 4.01
C GLU A 46 11.50 14.36 2.74
N GLY A 47 11.48 13.63 1.61
CA GLY A 47 11.96 14.11 0.32
C GLY A 47 13.48 14.24 0.16
N MET A 48 14.28 13.86 1.16
CA MET A 48 15.74 13.85 1.05
C MET A 48 16.23 12.60 0.29
N PRO A 49 17.35 12.69 -0.45
CA PRO A 49 17.93 11.52 -1.13
C PRO A 49 18.40 10.46 -0.12
N TRP A 50 18.35 9.19 -0.51
CA TRP A 50 18.81 8.08 0.34
C TRP A 50 20.33 8.04 0.43
N THR A 51 20.84 7.80 1.64
CA THR A 51 22.27 7.58 1.91
C THR A 51 22.57 6.11 2.19
N GLU A 52 23.82 5.69 2.00
CA GLU A 52 24.23 4.30 2.25
C GLU A 52 24.06 3.87 3.72
N GLU A 53 24.20 4.83 4.65
CA GLU A 53 23.99 4.58 6.08
C GLU A 53 22.51 4.28 6.37
N GLU A 54 21.60 5.00 5.72
CA GLU A 54 20.16 4.76 5.84
C GLU A 54 19.74 3.44 5.21
N ASP A 55 20.34 3.05 4.09
CA ASP A 55 20.07 1.76 3.47
C ASP A 55 20.47 0.61 4.42
N LYS A 56 21.61 0.74 5.11
CA LYS A 56 22.02 -0.24 6.14
C LYS A 56 21.06 -0.27 7.32
N GLN A 57 20.63 0.90 7.80
CA GLN A 57 19.64 1.00 8.88
C GLN A 57 18.31 0.39 8.49
N LEU A 58 17.84 0.64 7.26
CA LEU A 58 16.61 0.06 6.71
C LEU A 58 16.66 -1.46 6.74
N LEU A 59 17.77 -2.07 6.30
CA LEU A 59 17.94 -3.52 6.33
C LEU A 59 17.93 -4.09 7.75
N GLN A 60 18.63 -3.45 8.69
CA GLN A 60 18.65 -3.87 10.10
C GLN A 60 17.27 -3.80 10.74
N LEU A 61 16.53 -2.71 10.51
CA LEU A 61 15.19 -2.55 11.03
C LEU A 61 14.20 -3.53 10.37
N ALA A 62 14.36 -3.80 9.09
CA ALA A 62 13.54 -4.77 8.36
C ALA A 62 13.73 -6.21 8.86
N GLU A 63 14.93 -6.57 9.32
CA GLU A 63 15.17 -7.84 10.02
C GLU A 63 14.55 -7.84 11.41
N LYS A 64 14.68 -6.74 12.16
CA LYS A 64 14.14 -6.62 13.53
C LYS A 64 12.62 -6.71 13.58
N TYR A 65 11.92 -6.02 12.67
CA TYR A 65 10.46 -5.94 12.65
C TYR A 65 9.79 -7.00 11.76
N ASP A 66 10.58 -7.88 11.12
CA ASP A 66 10.18 -8.83 10.09
C ASP A 66 9.37 -8.19 8.94
N ALA A 67 10.07 -7.85 7.86
CA ALA A 67 9.48 -7.29 6.64
C ALA A 67 8.33 -8.14 6.02
N ASN A 68 8.19 -9.42 6.36
CA ASN A 68 7.15 -10.29 5.81
C ASN A 68 5.92 -10.44 6.72
N PHE A 69 5.95 -9.86 7.93
CA PHE A 69 4.88 -10.01 8.91
C PHE A 69 4.13 -8.69 9.14
N GLY A 70 2.86 -8.64 8.75
CA GLY A 70 1.99 -7.48 8.96
C GLY A 70 2.33 -6.29 8.07
N ASP A 71 2.23 -5.08 8.64
CA ASP A 71 2.58 -3.81 8.00
C ASP A 71 3.70 -3.11 8.80
N PRO A 72 4.97 -3.53 8.62
CA PRO A 72 6.09 -2.99 9.39
C PRO A 72 6.51 -1.59 8.93
N TRP A 73 5.99 -1.12 7.79
CA TRP A 73 6.44 0.12 7.14
C TRP A 73 6.13 1.36 7.96
N LEU A 74 5.06 1.34 8.75
CA LEU A 74 4.74 2.44 9.66
C LEU A 74 5.81 2.59 10.75
N TYR A 75 6.30 1.49 11.33
CA TYR A 75 7.33 1.55 12.35
C TYR A 75 8.68 1.91 11.75
N LEU A 76 9.02 1.33 10.60
CA LEU A 76 10.22 1.66 9.84
C LEU A 76 10.26 3.13 9.43
N SER A 77 9.12 3.69 8.99
CA SER A 77 8.98 5.11 8.65
C SER A 77 9.26 6.04 9.82
N TRP A 78 8.82 5.63 11.02
CA TRP A 78 9.03 6.41 12.22
C TRP A 78 10.51 6.40 12.66
N GLU A 79 11.16 5.24 12.63
CA GLU A 79 12.57 5.11 12.99
C GLU A 79 13.49 5.85 12.00
N LEU A 80 13.21 5.73 10.70
CA LEU A 80 13.98 6.39 9.64
C LEU A 80 13.60 7.85 9.42
N GLN A 81 12.51 8.32 10.05
CA GLN A 81 11.95 9.66 9.86
C GLN A 81 11.74 10.00 8.37
N ARG A 82 11.18 9.03 7.62
CA ARG A 82 10.89 9.10 6.19
C ARG A 82 9.47 8.59 5.93
N ASP A 83 8.88 8.95 4.80
CA ASP A 83 7.54 8.48 4.47
C ASP A 83 7.48 6.94 4.32
N SER A 84 6.39 6.34 4.78
CA SER A 84 6.19 4.89 4.76
C SER A 84 6.20 4.30 3.34
N GLN A 85 5.66 5.03 2.36
CA GLN A 85 5.66 4.56 0.97
C GLN A 85 7.06 4.65 0.37
N ASP A 86 7.82 5.69 0.70
CA ASP A 86 9.22 5.84 0.25
C ASP A 86 10.10 4.72 0.83
N VAL A 87 9.97 4.44 2.13
CA VAL A 87 10.68 3.36 2.82
C VAL A 87 10.37 1.99 2.19
N HIS A 88 9.10 1.71 1.93
CA HIS A 88 8.70 0.45 1.30
C HIS A 88 9.23 0.32 -0.13
N LYS A 89 9.15 1.39 -0.94
CA LYS A 89 9.72 1.42 -2.29
C LYS A 89 11.22 1.19 -2.27
N ARG A 90 11.94 1.81 -1.34
CA ARG A 90 13.38 1.61 -1.19
C ARG A 90 13.71 0.17 -0.83
N TYR A 91 12.99 -0.44 0.10
CA TYR A 91 13.17 -1.84 0.46
C TYR A 91 12.95 -2.79 -0.72
N ILE A 92 11.92 -2.54 -1.55
CA ILE A 92 11.68 -3.30 -2.78
C ILE A 92 12.90 -3.26 -3.69
N SER A 93 13.45 -2.06 -3.94
CA SER A 93 14.62 -1.89 -4.82
C SER A 93 15.90 -2.55 -4.28
N LEU A 94 16.09 -2.56 -2.96
CA LEU A 94 17.31 -3.10 -2.33
C LEU A 94 17.26 -4.62 -2.13
N VAL A 95 16.09 -5.17 -1.79
CA VAL A 95 15.95 -6.56 -1.36
C VAL A 95 15.11 -7.39 -2.32
N VAL A 96 13.91 -6.91 -2.67
CA VAL A 96 12.95 -7.72 -3.42
C VAL A 96 13.40 -7.89 -4.86
N GLU A 97 13.74 -6.79 -5.55
CA GLU A 97 14.17 -6.83 -6.94
C GLU A 97 15.45 -7.67 -7.13
N PRO A 98 16.53 -7.51 -6.33
CA PRO A 98 17.72 -8.34 -6.49
C PRO A 98 17.49 -9.81 -6.12
N ARG A 99 16.63 -10.08 -5.13
CA ARG A 99 16.24 -11.45 -4.76
C ARG A 99 15.48 -12.11 -5.89
N ASP A 100 14.51 -11.40 -6.49
CA ASP A 100 13.68 -11.92 -7.56
C ASP A 100 14.44 -12.01 -8.89
N ALA A 101 15.40 -11.11 -9.16
CA ALA A 101 16.28 -11.20 -10.32
C ALA A 101 17.15 -12.47 -10.32
N LYS A 102 17.52 -12.97 -9.12
CA LYS A 102 18.25 -14.24 -8.96
C LYS A 102 17.35 -15.47 -9.09
N ARG A 103 16.03 -15.32 -8.96
CA ARG A 103 15.10 -16.45 -9.11
C ARG A 103 15.02 -16.80 -10.59
N ARG A 104 15.41 -18.03 -10.92
CA ARG A 104 14.99 -18.65 -12.18
C ARG A 104 13.51 -18.96 -12.04
N CYS A 105 12.66 -18.11 -12.61
CA CYS A 105 11.26 -18.46 -12.80
C CYS A 105 11.21 -19.59 -13.82
N GLU A 106 11.07 -20.83 -13.36
CA GLU A 106 10.76 -21.94 -14.23
C GLU A 106 9.32 -21.77 -14.74
N PHE A 107 9.19 -21.57 -16.04
CA PHE A 107 7.91 -21.61 -16.73
C PHE A 107 7.39 -23.04 -16.67
N THR A 108 6.54 -23.33 -15.69
CA THR A 108 5.92 -24.65 -15.54
C THR A 108 4.50 -24.59 -16.08
N LEU A 109 4.30 -25.17 -17.27
CA LEU A 109 2.97 -25.45 -17.81
C LEU A 109 2.36 -26.62 -17.03
N THR A 110 1.75 -26.33 -15.89
CA THR A 110 1.00 -27.36 -15.16
C THR A 110 -0.44 -27.42 -15.67
N LYS A 111 -0.84 -28.58 -16.21
CA LYS A 111 -2.25 -28.94 -16.41
C LYS A 111 -2.92 -29.19 -15.06
N CYS A 112 -3.10 -28.14 -14.25
CA CYS A 112 -3.79 -28.27 -12.97
C CYS A 112 -5.30 -28.14 -13.19
N LEU A 113 -6.05 -29.22 -12.93
CA LEU A 113 -7.51 -29.23 -12.79
C LEU A 113 -8.00 -28.49 -11.54
N LYS A 114 -7.09 -28.08 -10.64
CA LYS A 114 -7.39 -27.34 -9.41
C LYS A 114 -6.83 -25.93 -9.51
N PRO A 115 -7.59 -24.90 -9.10
CA PRO A 115 -7.11 -23.52 -9.10
C PRO A 115 -5.94 -23.40 -8.12
N LEU A 116 -4.78 -23.01 -8.64
CA LEU A 116 -3.64 -22.63 -7.81
C LEU A 116 -4.00 -21.33 -7.09
N PHE A 117 -3.78 -21.29 -5.78
CA PHE A 117 -4.07 -20.13 -4.95
C PHE A 117 -3.00 -19.05 -5.21
N PHE A 118 -3.22 -18.21 -6.22
CA PHE A 118 -2.36 -17.08 -6.54
C PHE A 118 -2.81 -15.86 -5.72
N SER A 119 -2.01 -15.44 -4.74
CA SER A 119 -2.28 -14.30 -3.85
C SER A 119 -2.12 -12.92 -4.49
N ARG A 120 -2.03 -12.83 -5.81
CA ARG A 120 -1.94 -11.56 -6.55
C ARG A 120 -3.05 -11.51 -7.58
N HIS A 121 -3.72 -10.35 -7.67
CA HIS A 121 -4.83 -10.07 -8.59
C HIS A 121 -4.37 -10.20 -10.06
N PHE A 122 -4.31 -11.43 -10.57
CA PHE A 122 -4.18 -11.67 -11.99
C PHE A 122 -5.59 -11.65 -12.58
N LYS A 123 -5.86 -10.71 -13.50
CA LYS A 123 -7.10 -10.71 -14.27
C LYS A 123 -7.18 -12.03 -15.03
N LEU A 124 -8.14 -12.86 -14.65
CA LEU A 124 -8.50 -14.12 -15.28
C LEU A 124 -9.05 -13.83 -16.69
N LEU A 125 -8.16 -13.73 -17.67
CA LEU A 125 -8.46 -13.94 -19.08
C LEU A 125 -8.19 -15.41 -19.42
N PRO A 126 -8.78 -15.97 -20.50
CA PRO A 126 -9.04 -17.41 -20.62
C PRO A 126 -7.78 -18.29 -20.44
N SER A 127 -8.03 -19.47 -19.90
CA SER A 127 -7.20 -20.25 -18.98
C SER A 127 -5.91 -20.89 -19.50
N PHE A 128 -5.28 -20.43 -20.58
CA PHE A 128 -4.17 -21.19 -21.18
C PHE A 128 -2.91 -20.43 -21.56
N LEU A 129 -2.77 -19.14 -21.25
CA LEU A 129 -1.49 -18.45 -21.44
C LEU A 129 -1.25 -17.38 -20.38
N PHE A 130 -0.21 -17.56 -19.56
CA PHE A 130 0.23 -16.55 -18.60
C PHE A 130 1.55 -15.95 -19.10
N LEU A 131 1.51 -14.68 -19.50
CA LEU A 131 2.70 -13.88 -19.73
C LEU A 131 3.02 -13.15 -18.42
N VAL A 132 4.09 -13.57 -17.74
CA VAL A 132 4.63 -12.84 -16.59
C VAL A 132 5.82 -12.02 -17.09
N PRO A 133 5.64 -10.71 -17.35
CA PRO A 133 6.75 -9.87 -17.77
C PRO A 133 7.70 -9.64 -16.59
N LYS A 134 9.00 -9.57 -16.91
CA LYS A 134 10.11 -9.37 -15.95
C LYS A 134 9.99 -8.04 -15.19
N THR A 135 9.35 -7.04 -15.81
CA THR A 135 8.91 -5.78 -15.21
C THR A 135 7.56 -5.36 -15.81
N LEU A 136 6.74 -4.61 -15.08
CA LEU A 136 5.52 -4.02 -15.65
C LEU A 136 5.92 -3.16 -16.87
N ASN A 137 5.38 -3.47 -18.06
CA ASN A 137 5.61 -2.75 -19.33
C ASN A 137 6.96 -2.94 -20.05
N SER A 138 7.73 -4.00 -19.83
CA SER A 138 8.89 -4.31 -20.68
C SER A 138 8.57 -5.30 -21.81
N SER A 139 9.18 -5.08 -22.99
CA SER A 139 9.20 -6.04 -24.09
C SER A 139 10.01 -7.29 -23.72
N PRO A 140 9.60 -8.49 -24.14
CA PRO A 140 10.29 -9.73 -23.80
C PRO A 140 11.72 -9.78 -24.38
N ASP A 141 12.66 -10.35 -23.62
CA ASP A 141 14.08 -10.50 -23.99
C ASP A 141 14.28 -11.38 -25.26
N LYS A 142 13.28 -12.19 -25.62
CA LYS A 142 13.25 -13.00 -26.84
C LYS A 142 11.89 -12.83 -27.54
N PRO A 143 11.84 -12.87 -28.88
CA PRO A 143 10.57 -12.88 -29.59
C PRO A 143 9.75 -14.08 -29.15
N LEU A 144 8.51 -13.82 -28.75
CA LEU A 144 7.60 -14.85 -28.25
C LEU A 144 7.07 -15.67 -29.44
N GLU A 145 7.63 -16.85 -29.67
CA GLU A 145 7.11 -17.77 -30.68
C GLU A 145 5.92 -18.55 -30.11
N VAL A 146 4.71 -18.09 -30.44
CA VAL A 146 3.49 -18.82 -30.11
C VAL A 146 3.40 -20.07 -31.00
N PRO A 147 3.36 -21.29 -30.43
CA PRO A 147 3.21 -22.51 -31.21
C PRO A 147 1.93 -22.46 -32.05
N ALA A 148 1.98 -23.02 -33.26
CA ALA A 148 0.88 -23.00 -34.24
C ALA A 148 -0.53 -23.27 -33.66
N PRO A 149 -0.77 -24.25 -32.77
CA PRO A 149 -2.11 -24.51 -32.23
C PRO A 149 -2.68 -23.39 -31.34
N PHE A 150 -1.86 -22.44 -30.89
CA PHE A 150 -2.27 -21.36 -29.99
C PHE A 150 -2.33 -19.98 -30.65
N ARG A 151 -2.06 -19.86 -31.96
CA ARG A 151 -2.06 -18.56 -32.68
C ARG A 151 -3.46 -17.99 -32.95
N ALA A 152 -4.51 -18.79 -32.76
CA ALA A 152 -5.89 -18.44 -33.07
C ALA A 152 -6.75 -18.11 -31.83
N LEU A 153 -6.13 -18.09 -30.64
CA LEU A 153 -6.75 -17.64 -29.38
C LEU A 153 -6.37 -16.18 -29.12
#